data_AF-A0A821MAD5-F1
#
_entry.id   AF-A0A821MAD5-F1
#
_cell.length_a   1.000
_cell.length_b   1.000
_cell.length_c   1.000
_cell.angle_alpha   90.00
_cell.angle_beta   90.00
_cell.angle_gamma   90.00
#
_symmetry.space_group_name_H-M   'P 1'
#
loop_
_entity.id
_entity.type
_entity.pdbx_description
1 polymer ?
#
loop_
_entity_poly.entity_id
_entity_poly.type
_entity_poly.pdbx_seq_one_letter_code
_entity_poly.pdbx_strand_id
1 'polypeptide(L)'
;MLIRSINENNLCLLKCLFQWSNSNNFHQISFHRPLNLHLSIQFSNKTISIIPNTHISLYHCEHMALNCTSCLQLDPSYECSWCNNMCMFKNQSEKCLNNQECLLPVILTIEPLVLPMNGGTLVTIKGKNFDLFGLSIQIADIPCQLIEEESSNN
;
A
#
# COMPACT_ATOMS: atom_id res chain seq x y z
N MET A 1 -27.18 31.91 3.78
CA MET A 1 -25.82 31.64 4.34
C MET A 1 -25.83 30.23 4.91
N LEU A 2 -25.34 29.23 4.19
CA LEU A 2 -25.36 27.82 4.63
C LEU A 2 -24.13 27.52 5.49
N ILE A 3 -24.04 28.16 6.66
CA ILE A 3 -23.22 27.64 7.76
C ILE A 3 -24.20 26.79 8.57
N ARG A 4 -24.17 25.47 8.39
CA ARG A 4 -25.20 24.57 8.95
C ARG A 4 -24.84 23.95 10.30
N SER A 5 -23.65 24.19 10.83
CA SER A 5 -23.30 23.68 12.15
C SER A 5 -22.15 24.48 12.75
N ILE A 6 -22.43 25.05 13.92
CA ILE A 6 -21.45 25.55 14.88
C ILE A 6 -21.35 24.43 15.92
N ASN A 7 -20.17 23.86 16.16
CA ASN A 7 -19.99 22.84 17.20
C ASN A 7 -19.86 23.47 18.60
N GLU A 8 -19.73 22.64 19.64
CA GLU A 8 -19.58 23.08 21.05
C GLU A 8 -18.39 24.02 21.29
N ASN A 9 -17.42 24.05 20.37
CA ASN A 9 -16.22 24.89 20.39
C ASN A 9 -16.31 26.10 19.45
N ASN A 10 -17.50 26.47 18.98
CA ASN A 10 -17.75 27.60 18.09
C ASN A 10 -17.11 27.48 16.68
N LEU A 11 -16.83 26.25 16.21
CA LEU A 11 -16.25 25.98 14.90
C LEU A 11 -17.34 25.79 13.83
N CYS A 12 -17.18 26.43 12.67
CA CYS A 12 -18.06 26.27 11.51
C CYS A 12 -17.69 25.03 10.70
N LEU A 13 -18.59 24.04 10.65
CA LEU A 13 -18.38 22.81 9.88
C LEU A 13 -19.03 22.92 8.49
N LEU A 14 -18.20 22.87 7.44
CA LEU A 14 -18.63 22.77 6.05
C LEU A 14 -18.44 21.34 5.56
N LYS A 15 -19.53 20.69 5.13
CA LYS A 15 -19.50 19.37 4.50
C LYS A 15 -20.00 19.52 3.06
N CYS A 16 -19.22 19.05 2.11
CA CYS A 16 -19.62 18.96 0.71
C CYS A 16 -19.41 17.54 0.19
N LEU A 17 -20.27 17.10 -0.73
CA LEU A 17 -20.09 15.85 -1.44
C LEU A 17 -19.25 16.15 -2.69
N PHE A 18 -18.07 15.56 -2.78
CA PHE A 18 -17.19 15.69 -3.93
C PHE A 18 -17.45 14.55 -4.93
N GLN A 19 -17.62 14.87 -6.22
CA GLN A 19 -17.84 13.90 -7.29
C GLN A 19 -16.83 14.15 -8.42
N TRP A 20 -15.81 13.29 -8.53
CA TRP A 20 -14.76 13.40 -9.56
C TRP A 20 -15.28 13.19 -10.98
N SER A 21 -16.27 12.29 -11.17
CA SER A 21 -16.75 11.84 -12.49
C SER A 21 -17.37 12.93 -13.37
N ASN A 22 -17.78 14.06 -12.80
CA ASN A 22 -18.40 15.16 -13.54
C ASN A 22 -17.37 16.15 -14.13
N SER A 23 -16.08 15.83 -14.03
CA SER A 23 -15.02 16.65 -14.62
C SER A 23 -14.75 16.23 -16.06
N ASN A 24 -15.08 17.11 -17.01
CA ASN A 24 -14.87 16.89 -18.46
C ASN A 24 -13.40 16.69 -18.87
N ASN A 25 -12.43 16.91 -17.98
CA ASN A 25 -11.01 16.93 -18.32
C ASN A 25 -10.25 15.63 -18.04
N PHE A 26 -10.83 14.62 -17.38
CA PHE A 26 -10.00 13.56 -16.78
C PHE A 26 -10.59 12.13 -16.83
N HIS A 27 -11.09 11.71 -17.99
CA HIS A 27 -11.60 10.35 -18.18
C HIS A 27 -10.54 9.25 -18.35
N GLN A 28 -9.23 9.58 -18.33
CA GLN A 28 -8.18 8.62 -18.71
C GLN A 28 -6.84 8.74 -17.96
N ILE A 29 -6.80 9.34 -16.75
CA ILE A 29 -5.52 9.37 -16.01
C ILE A 29 -5.41 8.21 -15.02
N SER A 30 -4.67 7.18 -15.43
CA SER A 30 -4.12 6.17 -14.53
C SER A 30 -2.96 6.78 -13.76
N PHE A 31 -3.24 7.27 -12.55
CA PHE A 31 -2.20 7.84 -11.71
C PHE A 31 -1.45 6.76 -10.94
N HIS A 32 -0.15 6.62 -11.20
CA HIS A 32 0.75 5.82 -10.36
C HIS A 32 1.12 6.52 -9.03
N ARG A 33 0.63 7.76 -8.81
CA ARG A 33 0.88 8.57 -7.61
C ARG A 33 -0.35 9.42 -7.26
N PRO A 34 -0.59 9.77 -5.99
CA PRO A 34 -1.70 10.64 -5.63
C PRO A 34 -1.62 12.00 -6.33
N LEU A 35 -2.75 12.46 -6.88
CA LEU A 35 -2.89 13.78 -7.45
C LEU A 35 -3.22 14.78 -6.34
N ASN A 36 -2.35 15.76 -6.14
CA ASN A 36 -2.55 16.81 -5.15
C ASN A 36 -3.38 17.96 -5.74
N LEU A 37 -4.53 18.22 -5.14
CA LEU A 37 -5.46 19.29 -5.50
C LEU A 37 -5.40 20.41 -4.48
N HIS A 38 -5.68 21.62 -4.96
CA HIS A 38 -5.77 22.81 -4.13
C HIS A 38 -7.25 23.07 -3.75
N LEU A 39 -7.51 23.27 -2.46
CA LEU A 39 -8.84 23.68 -1.98
C LEU A 39 -9.04 25.20 -2.13
N SER A 40 -10.12 25.61 -2.80
CA SER A 40 -10.54 27.01 -2.87
C SER A 40 -11.90 27.19 -2.22
N ILE A 41 -12.03 28.14 -1.29
CA ILE A 41 -13.29 28.52 -0.66
C ILE A 41 -13.55 30.00 -0.92
N GLN A 42 -14.56 30.33 -1.72
CA GLN A 42 -14.96 31.70 -2.01
C GLN A 42 -16.05 32.19 -1.06
N PHE A 43 -15.84 33.35 -0.46
CA PHE A 43 -16.83 34.02 0.37
C PHE A 43 -17.43 35.19 -0.38
N SER A 44 -18.74 35.41 -0.22
CA SER A 44 -19.52 36.40 -0.97
C SER A 44 -18.94 37.82 -0.96
N ASN A 45 -18.22 38.21 0.09
CA ASN A 45 -17.67 39.56 0.26
C ASN A 45 -16.12 39.62 0.38
N LYS A 46 -15.38 38.51 0.18
CA LYS A 46 -13.91 38.49 0.20
C LYS A 46 -13.36 37.35 -0.65
N THR A 47 -12.35 37.62 -1.46
CA THR A 47 -11.57 36.59 -2.16
C THR A 47 -10.56 35.95 -1.20
N ILE A 48 -10.90 34.73 -0.76
CA ILE A 48 -10.04 33.55 -0.57
C ILE A 48 -8.66 33.81 0.06
N SER A 49 -8.49 33.43 1.34
CA SER A 49 -7.17 33.04 1.83
C SER A 49 -6.89 31.61 1.36
N ILE A 50 -5.85 31.41 0.56
CA ILE A 50 -5.22 30.10 0.39
C ILE A 50 -4.71 29.73 1.78
N ILE A 51 -5.36 28.78 2.44
CA ILE A 51 -4.90 28.32 3.75
C ILE A 51 -3.68 27.43 3.48
N PRO A 52 -2.51 27.71 4.08
CA PRO A 52 -1.37 26.82 3.97
C PRO A 52 -1.76 25.41 4.48
N ASN A 53 -1.32 24.37 3.77
CA ASN A 53 -1.62 22.95 4.04
C ASN A 53 -3.03 22.47 3.70
N THR A 54 -3.62 22.92 2.59
CA THR A 54 -4.90 22.41 2.06
C THR A 54 -4.73 21.50 0.84
N HIS A 55 -3.70 20.66 0.86
CA HIS A 55 -3.51 19.67 -0.21
C HIS A 55 -4.51 18.53 -0.01
N ILE A 56 -5.43 18.37 -0.97
CA ILE A 56 -6.34 17.24 -1.05
C ILE A 56 -5.71 16.24 -2.02
N SER A 57 -5.38 15.02 -1.58
CA SER A 57 -4.81 14.01 -2.46
C SER A 57 -5.91 13.09 -3.00
N LEU A 58 -6.06 13.04 -4.32
CA LEU A 58 -6.89 12.04 -5.00
C LEU A 58 -6.05 10.85 -5.41
N TYR A 59 -6.58 9.64 -5.27
CA TYR A 59 -5.86 8.42 -5.57
C TYR A 59 -6.79 7.31 -6.05
N HIS A 60 -6.21 6.27 -6.66
CA HIS A 60 -6.92 5.07 -7.05
C HIS A 60 -6.02 3.86 -6.73
N CYS A 61 -6.43 3.01 -5.79
CA CYS A 61 -5.61 1.89 -5.31
C CYS A 61 -5.09 1.02 -6.45
N GLU A 62 -5.93 0.73 -7.45
CA GLU A 62 -5.61 -0.15 -8.59
C GLU A 62 -4.44 0.35 -9.44
N HIS A 63 -4.22 1.67 -9.46
CA HIS A 63 -3.14 2.27 -10.26
C HIS A 63 -1.88 2.57 -9.44
N MET A 64 -1.99 2.62 -8.11
CA MET A 64 -0.86 2.92 -7.23
C MET A 64 0.04 1.70 -6.96
N ALA A 65 -0.48 0.49 -7.14
CA ALA A 65 0.27 -0.74 -6.93
C ALA A 65 -0.14 -1.84 -7.91
N LEU A 66 0.86 -2.45 -8.55
CA LEU A 66 0.67 -3.52 -9.53
C LEU A 66 0.80 -4.92 -8.95
N ASN A 67 1.37 -5.03 -7.74
CA ASN A 67 1.59 -6.30 -7.07
C ASN A 67 1.23 -6.21 -5.58
N CYS A 68 1.08 -7.37 -4.97
CA CYS A 68 0.58 -7.46 -3.61
C CYS A 68 1.53 -6.83 -2.59
N THR A 69 2.86 -6.97 -2.79
CA THR A 69 3.88 -6.35 -1.94
C THR A 69 3.78 -4.83 -1.93
N SER A 70 3.76 -4.22 -3.12
CA SER A 70 3.64 -2.76 -3.26
C SER A 70 2.31 -2.24 -2.72
N CYS A 71 1.21 -2.99 -2.90
CA CYS A 71 -0.10 -2.62 -2.37
C CYS A 71 -0.12 -2.60 -0.83
N LEU A 72 0.50 -3.59 -0.19
CA LEU A 72 0.62 -3.65 1.27
C LEU A 72 1.59 -2.63 1.86
N GLN A 73 2.51 -2.09 1.05
CA GLN A 73 3.45 -1.04 1.46
C GLN A 73 2.86 0.37 1.34
N LEU A 74 1.68 0.54 0.74
CA LEU A 74 1.02 1.83 0.66
C LEU A 74 0.70 2.36 2.06
N ASP A 75 0.71 3.69 2.20
CA ASP A 75 0.35 4.34 3.45
C ASP A 75 -1.05 3.88 3.91
N PRO A 76 -1.22 3.44 5.17
CA PRO A 76 -2.51 2.96 5.67
C PRO A 76 -3.67 3.95 5.51
N SER A 77 -3.38 5.25 5.44
CA SER A 77 -4.38 6.31 5.20
C SER A 77 -5.06 6.24 3.83
N TYR A 78 -4.49 5.53 2.85
CA TYR A 78 -5.15 5.25 1.57
C TYR A 78 -6.17 4.11 1.65
N GLU A 79 -6.20 3.36 2.76
CA GLU A 79 -7.15 2.28 2.99
C GLU A 79 -7.24 1.27 1.82
N CYS A 80 -6.12 1.01 1.14
CA CYS A 80 -6.02 0.00 0.10
C CYS A 80 -5.78 -1.41 0.70
N SER A 81 -6.23 -2.44 -0.01
CA SER A 81 -5.99 -3.86 0.29
C SER A 81 -5.76 -4.65 -1.01
N TRP A 82 -4.98 -5.73 -0.94
CA TRP A 82 -4.78 -6.63 -2.07
C TRP A 82 -5.87 -7.69 -2.13
N CYS A 83 -6.52 -7.84 -3.27
CA CYS A 83 -7.59 -8.80 -3.47
C CYS A 83 -7.78 -9.14 -4.95
N ASN A 84 -8.06 -10.41 -5.28
CA ASN A 84 -8.24 -10.89 -6.65
C ASN A 84 -7.12 -10.41 -7.61
N ASN A 85 -5.87 -10.54 -7.18
CA ASN A 85 -4.69 -10.09 -7.92
C ASN A 85 -4.66 -8.59 -8.26
N MET A 86 -5.35 -7.75 -7.47
CA MET A 86 -5.45 -6.31 -7.70
C MET A 86 -5.41 -5.54 -6.37
N CYS A 87 -4.87 -4.31 -6.40
CA CYS A 87 -4.92 -3.42 -5.24
C CYS A 87 -6.23 -2.62 -5.26
N MET A 88 -7.12 -2.81 -4.29
CA MET A 88 -8.45 -2.21 -4.25
C MET A 88 -8.68 -1.42 -2.97
N PHE A 89 -9.66 -0.53 -2.95
CA PHE A 89 -10.04 0.17 -1.73
C PHE A 89 -10.83 -0.76 -0.79
N LYS A 90 -10.60 -0.68 0.52
CA LYS A 90 -11.15 -1.62 1.53
C LYS A 90 -12.68 -1.79 1.47
N ASN A 91 -13.47 -0.74 1.21
CA ASN A 91 -14.94 -0.90 1.12
C ASN A 91 -15.41 -1.70 -0.11
N GLN A 92 -14.61 -1.77 -1.18
CA GLN A 92 -14.87 -2.61 -2.34
C GLN A 92 -14.39 -4.05 -2.11
N SER A 93 -13.64 -4.27 -1.03
CA SER A 93 -13.03 -5.54 -0.65
C SER A 93 -13.94 -6.46 0.19
N GLU A 94 -15.19 -6.08 0.48
CA GLU A 94 -16.18 -7.00 1.08
C GLU A 94 -16.42 -8.26 0.20
N LYS A 95 -16.05 -8.19 -1.09
CA LYS A 95 -16.06 -9.32 -2.04
C LYS A 95 -14.85 -10.25 -1.94
N CYS A 96 -13.92 -10.00 -1.02
CA CYS A 96 -12.72 -10.80 -0.81
C CYS A 96 -12.99 -12.02 0.07
N LEU A 97 -14.09 -12.75 -0.20
CA LEU A 97 -14.49 -13.92 0.58
C LEU A 97 -13.48 -15.09 0.47
N ASN A 98 -12.62 -15.08 -0.54
CA ASN A 98 -11.64 -16.13 -0.79
C ASN A 98 -10.23 -15.54 -0.79
N ASN A 99 -9.82 -14.96 0.35
CA ASN A 99 -8.46 -14.55 0.69
C ASN A 99 -7.39 -15.40 -0.02
N GLN A 100 -7.01 -15.02 -1.24
CA GLN A 100 -5.62 -15.13 -1.62
C GLN A 100 -4.96 -13.98 -0.88
N GLU A 101 -4.65 -14.26 0.40
CA GLU A 101 -3.74 -13.44 1.17
C GLU A 101 -2.53 -13.17 0.27
N CYS A 102 -2.05 -11.94 0.27
CA CYS A 102 -0.77 -11.64 -0.37
C CYS A 102 0.29 -12.49 0.36
N LEU A 103 0.60 -13.66 -0.19
CA LEU A 103 1.50 -14.63 0.39
C LEU A 103 2.93 -14.16 0.16
N LEU A 104 3.34 -13.13 0.90
CA LEU A 104 4.71 -12.64 0.87
C LEU A 104 5.65 -13.69 1.47
N PRO A 105 6.86 -13.85 0.92
CA PRO A 105 7.88 -14.67 1.56
C PRO A 105 8.28 -13.98 2.87
N VAL A 106 8.26 -14.73 3.98
CA VAL A 106 8.60 -14.21 5.31
C VAL A 106 9.72 -15.05 5.88
N ILE A 107 10.85 -14.42 6.20
CA ILE A 107 11.92 -15.05 6.98
C ILE A 107 11.54 -14.99 8.46
N LEU A 108 11.55 -16.15 9.12
CA LEU A 108 11.26 -16.27 10.54
C LEU A 108 12.54 -16.39 11.36
N THR A 109 13.43 -17.32 10.98
CA THR A 109 14.70 -17.54 11.68
C THR A 109 15.81 -17.90 10.69
N ILE A 110 17.05 -17.62 11.10
CA ILE A 110 18.28 -17.94 10.37
C ILE A 110 19.25 -18.58 11.36
N GLU A 111 19.78 -19.76 11.04
CA GLU A 111 20.73 -20.48 11.88
C GLU A 111 21.86 -21.13 11.05
N PRO A 112 23.15 -21.03 11.46
CA PRO A 112 23.65 -20.22 12.59
C PRO A 112 23.78 -18.73 12.23
N LEU A 113 23.71 -17.86 13.23
CA LEU A 113 23.89 -16.39 13.06
C LEU A 113 25.36 -15.96 12.98
N VAL A 114 26.28 -16.83 13.39
CA VAL A 114 27.73 -16.56 13.39
C VAL A 114 28.39 -17.56 12.45
N LEU A 115 29.13 -17.04 11.47
CA LEU A 115 29.71 -17.81 10.38
C LEU A 115 31.23 -17.56 10.31
N PRO A 116 32.06 -18.59 10.09
CA PRO A 116 33.48 -18.39 9.81
C PRO A 116 33.67 -17.72 8.43
N MET A 117 34.66 -16.82 8.33
CA MET A 117 34.96 -16.12 7.07
C MET A 117 35.35 -17.08 5.92
N ASN A 118 35.82 -18.27 6.27
CA ASN A 118 36.28 -19.30 5.34
C ASN A 118 35.12 -19.89 4.50
N GLY A 119 33.86 -19.65 4.89
CA GLY A 119 32.68 -20.21 4.24
C GLY A 119 32.48 -21.71 4.52
N GLY A 120 31.68 -22.36 3.67
CA GLY A 120 31.36 -23.79 3.77
C GLY A 120 30.34 -24.16 4.86
N THR A 121 29.78 -23.17 5.56
CA THR A 121 28.78 -23.40 6.59
C THR A 121 27.39 -23.57 5.99
N LEU A 122 26.68 -24.62 6.40
CA LEU A 122 25.26 -24.79 6.09
C LEU A 122 24.44 -23.74 6.85
N VAL A 123 23.75 -22.87 6.12
CA VAL A 123 22.83 -21.88 6.69
C VAL A 123 21.41 -22.34 6.45
N THR A 124 20.65 -22.49 7.53
CA THR A 124 19.24 -22.86 7.52
C THR A 124 18.40 -21.60 7.69
N ILE A 125 17.62 -21.25 6.66
CA ILE A 125 16.68 -20.13 6.69
C ILE A 125 15.27 -20.71 6.77
N LYS A 126 14.59 -20.52 7.90
CA LYS A 126 13.20 -20.95 8.08
C LYS A 126 12.27 -19.78 7.78
N GLY A 127 11.25 -20.04 6.98
CA GLY A 127 10.28 -19.04 6.59
C GLY A 127 8.98 -19.61 6.07
N LYS A 128 8.11 -18.72 5.57
CA LYS A 128 6.84 -19.07 4.94
C LYS A 128 6.84 -18.62 3.49
N ASN A 129 6.08 -19.34 2.65
CA ASN A 129 5.80 -18.99 1.26
C ASN A 129 7.04 -18.90 0.34
N PHE A 130 8.16 -19.54 0.70
CA PHE A 130 9.37 -19.56 -0.14
C PHE A 130 9.16 -20.37 -1.42
N ASP A 131 8.31 -21.38 -1.36
CA ASP A 131 7.91 -22.29 -2.44
C ASP A 131 7.13 -21.60 -3.57
N LEU A 132 6.57 -20.42 -3.32
CA LEU A 132 5.74 -19.69 -4.29
C LEU A 132 6.55 -18.79 -5.23
N PHE A 133 7.86 -18.63 -5.00
CA PHE A 133 8.72 -17.69 -5.72
C PHE A 133 10.01 -18.36 -6.22
N GLY A 134 10.59 -17.81 -7.29
CA GLY A 134 11.97 -18.14 -7.65
C GLY A 134 12.95 -17.55 -6.64
N LEU A 135 13.73 -18.40 -5.97
CA LEU A 135 14.63 -17.99 -4.89
C LEU A 135 16.07 -17.80 -5.40
N SER A 136 16.68 -16.70 -4.97
CA SER A 136 18.12 -16.46 -5.05
C SER A 136 18.57 -15.92 -3.70
N ILE A 137 19.52 -16.58 -3.06
CA ILE A 137 19.96 -16.24 -1.71
C ILE A 137 21.39 -15.73 -1.76
N GLN A 138 21.65 -14.63 -1.06
CA GLN A 138 22.98 -14.05 -0.88
C GLN A 138 23.15 -13.64 0.58
N ILE A 139 24.36 -13.79 1.11
CA ILE A 139 24.73 -13.29 2.44
C ILE A 139 25.81 -12.22 2.20
N ALA A 140 25.48 -10.97 2.51
CA ALA A 140 26.13 -9.80 1.90
C ALA A 140 26.05 -9.90 0.37
N ASP A 141 27.18 -9.96 -0.33
CA ASP A 141 27.23 -10.08 -1.79
C ASP A 141 27.72 -11.46 -2.26
N ILE A 142 27.74 -12.44 -1.36
CA ILE A 142 28.21 -13.79 -1.65
C ILE A 142 27.00 -14.70 -1.92
N PRO A 143 26.92 -15.35 -3.10
CA PRO A 143 25.82 -16.26 -3.41
C PRO A 143 25.81 -17.49 -2.50
N CYS A 144 24.65 -17.80 -1.94
CA CYS A 144 24.42 -19.00 -1.15
C CYS A 144 23.76 -20.05 -2.04
N GLN A 145 24.44 -21.18 -2.24
CA GLN A 145 23.92 -22.28 -3.04
C GLN A 145 22.84 -23.03 -2.26
N LEU A 146 21.64 -23.14 -2.85
CA LEU A 146 20.57 -23.96 -2.31
C LEU A 146 20.95 -25.43 -2.39
N ILE A 147 20.74 -26.15 -1.30
CA ILE A 147 20.90 -27.60 -1.22
C ILE A 147 19.49 -28.18 -1.12
N GLU A 148 19.10 -28.99 -2.11
CA GLU A 148 17.84 -29.74 -2.06
C GLU A 148 17.98 -30.83 -1.00
N GLU A 149 17.12 -30.81 0.03
CA GLU A 149 17.00 -31.95 0.95
C GLU A 149 16.08 -33.00 0.31
N GLU A 150 16.58 -34.22 0.12
CA GLU A 150 15.73 -35.36 -0.22
C GLU A 150 14.75 -35.61 0.94
N SER A 151 13.46 -35.43 0.70
CA SER A 151 12.43 -35.69 1.69
C SER A 151 12.43 -37.18 2.06
N SER A 152 12.90 -37.50 3.26
CA SER A 152 12.76 -38.83 3.84
C SER A 152 11.27 -39.11 4.10
N ASN A 153 10.61 -39.79 3.16
CA ASN A 153 9.32 -40.43 3.41
C ASN A 153 9.54 -41.56 4.43
N ASN A 154 9.21 -41.30 5.70
CA ASN A 154 9.01 -42.33 6.73
C ASN A 154 7.56 -42.27 7.22
#